data_AF-A0A101IXJ3-F1
#
_entry.id   AF-A0A101IXJ3-F1
#
_cell.length_a   1.000
_cell.length_b   1.000
_cell.length_c   1.000
_cell.angle_alpha   90.00
_cell.angle_beta   90.00
_cell.angle_gamma   90.00
#
_symmetry.space_group_name_H-M   'P 1'
#
loop_
_entity.id
_entity.type
_entity.pdbx_description
1 polymer ?
#
loop_
_entity_poly.entity_id
_entity_poly.type
_entity_poly.pdbx_seq_one_letter_code
_entity_poly.pdbx_strand_id
1 'polypeptide(L)'
;MLVLPVAGSSRRDDKPAHRPRGTAAPEEYRNAIAPGLKQGPGIIVWIANILGGTVILFLGIIIRVFNASGLIAGYNTASAEEKAKYDERALTKFVGGLLIAASVILLARGILPAVAGISWALFMAIVIGGVVYMNTGERFKQ
;
A
#
# COMPACT_ATOMS: atom_id res chain seq x y z
N MET A 1 70.11 -34.23 37.32
CA MET A 1 68.75 -34.73 37.59
C MET A 1 67.75 -33.72 37.04
N LEU A 2 67.26 -33.92 35.81
CA LEU A 2 65.97 -33.38 35.37
C LEU A 2 65.54 -34.15 34.11
N VAL A 3 64.75 -35.20 34.32
CA VAL A 3 63.91 -35.83 33.30
C VAL A 3 62.53 -35.25 33.53
N LEU A 4 61.88 -34.66 32.53
CA LEU A 4 60.41 -34.57 32.39
C LEU A 4 60.02 -34.11 30.96
N PRO A 5 58.83 -34.48 30.46
CA PRO A 5 58.75 -35.36 29.30
C PRO A 5 57.86 -34.87 28.13
N VAL A 6 58.05 -35.63 27.04
CA VAL A 6 57.24 -35.88 25.82
C VAL A 6 55.77 -35.42 25.83
N ALA A 7 55.42 -34.78 24.71
CA ALA A 7 54.07 -34.42 24.28
C ALA A 7 53.11 -35.62 24.26
N GLY A 8 52.05 -35.55 25.07
CA GLY A 8 50.93 -36.49 25.04
C GLY A 8 49.79 -35.95 24.18
N SER A 9 49.57 -36.58 23.03
CA SER A 9 48.34 -36.45 22.26
C SER A 9 47.16 -37.02 23.04
N SER A 10 46.12 -36.23 23.27
CA SER A 10 44.82 -36.76 23.64
C SER A 10 43.76 -36.04 22.84
N ARG A 11 43.27 -36.70 21.77
CA ARG A 11 42.00 -36.35 21.12
C ARG A 11 40.95 -36.43 22.21
N ARG A 12 40.36 -35.29 22.57
CA ARG A 12 39.10 -35.30 23.30
C ARG A 12 38.04 -35.70 22.29
N ASP A 13 37.33 -36.78 22.58
CA ASP A 13 36.04 -37.06 21.98
C ASP A 13 35.03 -36.17 22.70
N ASP A 14 34.88 -34.93 22.26
CA ASP A 14 33.81 -34.04 22.70
C ASP A 14 32.48 -34.54 22.14
N LYS A 15 31.89 -35.53 22.82
CA LYS A 15 30.46 -35.81 22.71
C LYS A 15 29.72 -34.48 22.92
N PRO A 16 28.86 -34.03 22.01
CA PRO A 16 28.18 -32.76 22.17
C PRO A 16 27.36 -32.81 23.45
N ALA A 17 27.66 -31.88 24.36
CA ALA A 17 26.97 -31.71 25.62
C ALA A 17 25.46 -31.69 25.36
N HIS A 18 24.73 -32.51 26.13
CA HIS A 18 23.29 -32.61 26.09
C HIS A 18 22.69 -31.20 26.21
N ARG A 19 22.20 -30.62 25.10
CA ARG A 19 21.56 -29.30 25.18
C ARG A 19 20.37 -29.43 26.13
N PRO A 20 20.23 -28.56 27.14
CA PRO A 20 19.03 -28.52 27.96
C PRO A 20 17.86 -28.26 27.02
N ARG A 21 16.92 -29.22 26.99
CA ARG A 21 15.71 -29.15 26.17
C ARG A 21 14.80 -28.11 26.84
N GLY A 22 14.98 -26.83 26.52
CA GLY A 22 14.15 -25.76 27.09
C GLY A 22 14.72 -24.34 27.13
N THR A 23 15.95 -24.07 26.67
CA THR A 23 16.42 -22.68 26.56
C THR A 23 16.03 -22.09 25.21
N ALA A 24 15.25 -21.01 25.23
CA ALA A 24 14.95 -20.25 24.02
C ALA A 24 16.25 -19.87 23.30
N ALA A 25 16.28 -19.97 21.97
CA ALA A 25 17.46 -19.66 21.18
C ALA A 25 17.99 -18.24 21.52
N PRO A 26 19.32 -18.03 21.55
CA PRO A 26 19.91 -16.72 21.84
C PRO A 26 19.31 -15.61 20.97
N GLU A 27 19.15 -14.39 21.50
CA GLU A 27 18.54 -13.27 20.77
C GLU A 27 19.19 -13.00 19.41
N GLU A 28 20.49 -13.26 19.29
CA GLU A 28 21.24 -13.19 18.05
C GLU A 28 20.66 -14.10 16.94
N TYR A 29 20.29 -15.34 17.29
CA TYR A 29 19.64 -16.28 16.36
C TYR A 29 18.19 -15.87 16.05
N ARG A 30 17.47 -15.28 17.02
CA ARG A 30 16.12 -14.76 16.79
C ARG A 30 16.14 -13.61 15.78
N ASN A 31 17.16 -12.74 15.85
CA ASN A 31 17.35 -11.63 14.91
C ASN A 31 17.86 -12.08 13.54
N ALA A 32 18.64 -13.16 13.47
CA ALA A 32 19.13 -13.74 12.21
C ALA A 32 18.08 -14.56 11.43
N ILE A 33 17.07 -15.11 12.11
CA ILE A 33 15.96 -15.87 11.47
C ILE A 33 14.79 -14.96 11.06
N ALA A 34 14.64 -13.78 11.69
CA ALA A 34 13.61 -12.80 11.36
C ALA A 34 14.08 -11.49 10.68
N PRO A 35 15.17 -11.45 9.86
CA PRO A 35 15.62 -10.20 9.24
C PRO A 35 14.60 -9.66 8.24
N GLY A 36 13.78 -10.53 7.63
CA GLY A 36 12.68 -10.16 6.73
C GLY A 36 11.38 -9.71 7.42
N LEU A 37 11.30 -9.81 8.76
CA LEU A 37 10.10 -9.48 9.55
C LEU A 37 10.19 -8.12 10.27
N LYS A 38 11.34 -7.45 10.21
CA LYS A 38 11.51 -6.05 10.64
C LYS A 38 11.18 -5.07 9.50
N GLN A 39 10.21 -5.42 8.65
CA GLN A 39 9.61 -4.48 7.73
C GLN A 39 8.84 -3.45 8.57
N GLY A 40 9.44 -2.28 8.80
CA GLY A 40 8.78 -1.22 9.55
C GLY A 40 7.46 -0.80 8.88
N PRO A 41 6.53 -0.18 9.60
CA PRO A 41 5.24 0.27 9.06
C PRO A 41 5.34 1.04 7.73
N GLY A 42 6.46 1.70 7.45
CA GLY A 42 6.69 2.52 6.27
C GLY A 42 6.72 1.77 4.92
N ILE A 43 7.35 0.59 4.82
CA ILE A 43 7.50 -0.09 3.51
C ILE A 43 6.17 -0.67 3.02
N ILE A 44 5.36 -1.21 3.94
CA ILE A 44 4.02 -1.72 3.64
C ILE A 44 3.12 -0.58 3.15
N VAL A 45 3.14 0.57 3.85
CA VAL A 45 2.38 1.76 3.44
C VAL A 45 2.84 2.28 2.09
N TRP A 46 4.14 2.25 1.80
CA TRP A 46 4.68 2.67 0.52
C TRP A 46 4.17 1.78 -0.64
N ILE A 47 4.30 0.46 -0.51
CA ILE A 47 3.80 -0.50 -1.50
C ILE A 47 2.30 -0.33 -1.71
N ALA A 48 1.53 -0.19 -0.63
CA ALA A 48 0.09 0.01 -0.71
C ALA A 48 -0.29 1.28 -1.47
N ASN A 49 0.43 2.39 -1.29
CA ASN A 49 0.17 3.64 -2.01
C ASN A 49 0.50 3.53 -3.51
N ILE A 50 1.60 2.86 -3.87
CA ILE A 50 1.95 2.65 -5.27
C ILE A 50 0.91 1.75 -5.95
N LEU A 51 0.56 0.62 -5.33
CA LEU A 51 -0.43 -0.31 -5.88
C LEU A 51 -1.80 0.36 -5.99
N GLY A 52 -2.29 0.95 -4.89
CA GLY A 52 -3.60 1.61 -4.84
C GLY A 52 -3.67 2.81 -5.79
N GLY A 53 -2.64 3.67 -5.79
CA GLY A 53 -2.54 4.81 -6.69
C GLY A 53 -2.56 4.39 -8.17
N THR A 54 -1.83 3.33 -8.52
CA THR A 54 -1.80 2.81 -9.89
C THR A 54 -3.16 2.28 -10.33
N VAL A 55 -3.85 1.50 -9.48
CA VAL A 55 -5.19 0.98 -9.77
C VAL A 55 -6.19 2.12 -9.96
N ILE A 56 -6.20 3.11 -9.06
CA ILE A 56 -7.09 4.28 -9.14
C ILE A 56 -6.81 5.10 -10.40
N LEU A 57 -5.53 5.26 -10.78
CA LEU A 57 -5.14 5.97 -12.00
C LEU A 57 -5.73 5.29 -13.24
N PHE A 58 -5.53 3.98 -13.39
CA PHE A 58 -6.09 3.24 -14.52
C PHE A 58 -7.61 3.29 -14.53
N LEU A 59 -8.27 3.15 -13.39
CA LEU A 59 -9.72 3.25 -13.29
C LEU A 59 -10.22 4.64 -13.71
N GLY A 60 -9.55 5.70 -13.26
CA GLY A 60 -9.86 7.08 -13.64
C GLY A 60 -9.71 7.34 -15.13
N ILE A 61 -8.64 6.82 -15.75
CA ILE A 61 -8.43 6.87 -17.20
C ILE A 61 -9.55 6.11 -17.92
N ILE A 62 -9.87 4.90 -17.48
CA ILE A 62 -10.89 4.06 -18.12
C ILE A 62 -12.26 4.76 -18.09
N ILE A 63 -12.67 5.25 -16.92
CA ILE A 63 -13.95 5.97 -16.75
C ILE A 63 -13.98 7.21 -17.64
N ARG A 64 -12.90 8.01 -17.66
CA ARG A 64 -12.84 9.28 -18.40
C ARG A 64 -12.81 9.10 -19.92
N VAL A 65 -12.01 8.16 -20.41
CA VAL A 65 -11.74 7.99 -21.84
C VAL A 65 -12.83 7.16 -22.52
N PHE A 66 -13.26 6.06 -21.88
CA PHE A 66 -14.24 5.14 -22.46
C PHE A 66 -15.68 5.43 -22.03
N ASN A 67 -15.93 6.52 -21.28
CA ASN A 67 -17.23 6.82 -20.66
C ASN A 67 -17.80 5.63 -19.87
N ALA A 68 -16.96 4.95 -19.08
CA ALA A 68 -17.34 3.74 -18.35
C ALA A 68 -18.17 4.07 -17.09
N SER A 69 -19.35 4.65 -17.27
CA SER A 69 -20.27 5.11 -16.21
C SER A 69 -20.74 3.98 -15.29
N GLY A 70 -20.83 2.75 -15.78
CA GLY A 70 -21.16 1.55 -14.99
C GLY A 70 -20.14 1.22 -13.89
N LEU A 71 -18.95 1.80 -13.93
CA LEU A 71 -17.96 1.66 -12.85
C LEU A 71 -18.16 2.68 -11.72
N ILE A 72 -19.04 3.68 -11.92
CA ILE A 72 -19.37 4.69 -10.92
C ILE A 72 -20.45 4.11 -10.01
N ALA A 73 -20.08 3.81 -8.77
CA ALA A 73 -21.04 3.39 -7.74
C ALA A 73 -22.10 4.49 -7.54
N GLY A 74 -23.37 4.09 -7.37
CA GLY A 74 -24.50 5.00 -7.40
C GLY A 74 -25.11 5.10 -8.81
N TYR A 75 -24.31 5.42 -9.84
CA TYR A 75 -24.80 5.37 -11.23
C TYR A 75 -25.09 3.93 -11.65
N ASN A 76 -24.18 2.98 -11.39
CA ASN A 76 -24.38 1.58 -11.76
C ASN A 76 -25.69 0.98 -11.21
N THR A 77 -26.03 1.31 -9.96
CA THR A 77 -27.19 0.82 -9.21
C THR A 77 -28.47 1.63 -9.45
N ALA A 78 -28.40 2.76 -10.15
CA ALA A 78 -29.57 3.56 -10.47
C ALA A 78 -30.47 2.87 -11.52
N SER A 79 -31.78 3.11 -11.42
CA SER A 79 -32.74 2.67 -12.44
C SER A 79 -32.47 3.36 -13.79
N ALA A 80 -32.99 2.80 -14.87
CA ALA A 80 -32.85 3.42 -16.19
C ALA A 80 -33.44 4.84 -16.23
N GLU A 81 -34.57 5.04 -15.56
CA GLU A 81 -35.23 6.36 -15.42
C GLU A 81 -34.38 7.37 -14.67
N GLU A 82 -33.69 6.95 -13.61
CA GLU A 82 -32.81 7.84 -12.84
C GLU A 82 -31.53 8.15 -13.63
N LYS A 83 -30.94 7.15 -14.30
CA LYS A 83 -29.77 7.35 -15.18
C LYS A 83 -30.06 8.36 -16.29
N ALA A 84 -31.25 8.31 -16.88
CA ALA A 84 -31.68 9.22 -17.94
C ALA A 84 -31.78 10.70 -17.51
N LYS A 85 -31.69 11.00 -16.21
CA LYS A 85 -31.64 12.38 -15.71
C LYS A 85 -30.24 12.97 -15.75
N TYR A 86 -29.19 12.19 -16.00
CA TYR A 86 -27.81 12.64 -15.95
C TYR A 86 -27.18 12.79 -17.34
N ASP A 87 -26.36 13.82 -17.51
CA ASP A 87 -25.35 13.86 -18.58
C ASP A 87 -24.21 12.88 -18.21
N GLU A 88 -24.34 11.66 -18.71
CA GLU A 88 -23.39 10.58 -18.50
C GLU A 88 -21.96 10.95 -18.92
N ARG A 89 -21.81 11.72 -20.00
CA ARG A 89 -20.50 12.10 -20.53
C ARG A 89 -19.83 13.16 -19.67
N ALA A 90 -20.58 14.14 -19.17
CA ALA A 90 -20.05 15.12 -18.23
C ALA A 90 -19.67 14.44 -16.89
N LEU A 91 -20.52 13.55 -16.39
CA LEU A 91 -20.31 12.82 -15.15
C LEU A 91 -19.04 11.95 -15.21
N THR A 92 -18.88 11.13 -16.24
CA THR A 92 -17.72 10.25 -16.41
C THR A 92 -16.42 11.03 -16.60
N LYS A 93 -16.44 12.13 -17.35
CA LYS A 93 -15.27 13.02 -17.50
C LYS A 93 -14.82 13.60 -16.16
N PHE A 94 -15.78 14.04 -15.34
CA PHE A 94 -15.51 14.60 -14.03
C PHE A 94 -14.98 13.53 -13.07
N VAL A 95 -15.73 12.43 -12.86
CA VAL A 95 -15.35 11.37 -11.93
C VAL A 95 -14.01 10.74 -12.31
N GLY A 96 -13.80 10.44 -13.59
CA GLY A 96 -12.51 9.91 -14.03
C GLY A 96 -11.37 10.91 -13.84
N GLY A 97 -11.61 12.21 -14.06
CA GLY A 97 -10.64 13.27 -13.75
C GLY A 97 -10.30 13.38 -12.27
N LEU A 98 -11.32 13.26 -11.42
CA LEU A 98 -11.18 13.28 -9.96
C LEU A 98 -10.30 12.12 -9.47
N LEU A 99 -10.54 10.90 -9.98
CA LEU A 99 -9.75 9.72 -9.67
C LEU A 99 -8.30 9.85 -10.14
N ILE A 100 -8.09 10.39 -11.34
CA ILE A 100 -6.72 10.67 -11.84
C ILE A 100 -6.02 11.66 -10.90
N ALA A 101 -6.65 12.78 -10.54
CA ALA A 101 -6.05 13.75 -9.63
C ALA A 101 -5.72 13.15 -8.26
N ALA A 102 -6.64 12.36 -7.69
CA ALA A 102 -6.43 11.67 -6.43
C ALA A 102 -5.28 10.65 -6.50
N SER A 103 -5.17 9.91 -7.61
CA SER A 103 -4.11 8.92 -7.81
C SER A 103 -2.72 9.55 -7.90
N VAL A 104 -2.59 10.71 -8.56
CA VAL A 104 -1.32 11.44 -8.67
C VAL A 104 -0.79 11.83 -7.29
N ILE A 105 -1.67 12.23 -6.36
CA ILE A 105 -1.27 12.56 -4.98
C ILE A 105 -0.73 11.33 -4.24
N LEU A 106 -1.39 10.17 -4.38
CA LEU A 106 -0.96 8.92 -3.73
C LEU A 106 0.38 8.42 -4.30
N LEU A 107 0.56 8.50 -5.62
CA LEU A 107 1.81 8.12 -6.28
C LEU A 107 2.95 9.09 -5.94
N ALA A 108 2.67 10.39 -5.92
CA ALA A 108 3.64 11.42 -5.56
C ALA A 108 4.14 11.24 -4.12
N ARG A 109 3.28 10.85 -3.17
CA ARG A 109 3.69 10.46 -1.81
C ARG A 109 4.73 9.34 -1.80
N GLY A 110 4.56 8.34 -2.68
CA GLY A 110 5.50 7.22 -2.78
C GLY A 110 6.86 7.66 -3.31
N ILE A 111 6.92 8.65 -4.19
CA ILE A 111 8.15 9.01 -4.90
C ILE A 111 8.85 10.21 -4.23
N LEU A 112 8.10 11.17 -3.70
CA LEU A 112 8.59 12.46 -3.22
C LEU A 112 8.42 12.57 -1.70
N PRO A 113 9.50 12.49 -0.91
CA PRO A 113 9.42 12.60 0.56
C PRO A 113 8.78 13.91 1.03
N ALA A 114 8.99 15.01 0.30
CA ALA A 114 8.48 16.34 0.63
C ALA A 114 6.95 16.43 0.67
N VAL A 115 6.23 15.60 -0.11
CA VAL A 115 4.75 15.64 -0.14
C VAL A 115 4.11 14.65 0.83
N ALA A 116 4.89 13.79 1.48
CA ALA A 116 4.37 12.70 2.29
C ALA A 116 3.56 13.18 3.51
N GLY A 117 3.92 14.29 4.13
CA GLY A 117 3.20 14.84 5.28
C GLY A 117 1.82 15.39 4.95
N ILE A 118 1.61 15.88 3.71
CA ILE A 118 0.38 16.59 3.31
C ILE A 118 -0.49 15.79 2.34
N SER A 119 0.05 14.75 1.72
CA SER A 119 -0.63 13.99 0.65
C SER A 119 -1.99 13.45 1.06
N TRP A 120 -2.14 12.95 2.29
CA TRP A 120 -3.43 12.43 2.76
C TRP A 120 -4.47 13.53 2.94
N ALA A 121 -4.07 14.70 3.44
CA ALA A 121 -4.95 15.85 3.55
C ALA A 121 -5.39 16.34 2.15
N LEU A 122 -4.46 16.42 1.19
CA LEU A 122 -4.77 16.78 -0.19
C LEU A 122 -5.68 15.75 -0.88
N PHE A 123 -5.41 14.46 -0.68
CA PHE A 123 -6.24 13.37 -1.20
C PHE A 123 -7.68 13.49 -0.68
N MET A 124 -7.85 13.66 0.64
CA MET A 124 -9.16 13.83 1.26
C MET A 124 -9.86 15.11 0.77
N ALA A 125 -9.12 16.22 0.65
CA ALA A 125 -9.68 17.47 0.13
C ALA A 125 -10.19 17.32 -1.30
N ILE A 126 -9.45 16.63 -2.18
CA ILE A 126 -9.90 16.36 -3.55
C ILE A 126 -11.14 15.46 -3.53
N VAL A 127 -11.11 14.33 -2.82
CA VAL A 127 -12.24 13.37 -2.82
C VAL A 127 -13.49 14.02 -2.23
N ILE A 128 -13.39 14.64 -1.06
CA ILE A 128 -14.52 15.31 -0.40
C ILE A 128 -15.02 16.47 -1.27
N GLY A 129 -14.11 17.32 -1.74
CA GLY A 129 -14.47 18.44 -2.61
C GLY A 129 -15.18 17.98 -3.89
N GLY A 130 -14.70 16.89 -4.49
CA GLY A 130 -15.32 16.28 -5.66
C GLY A 130 -16.71 15.69 -5.38
N VAL A 131 -16.87 15.03 -4.23
CA VAL A 131 -18.17 14.48 -3.79
C VAL A 131 -19.16 15.60 -3.47
N VAL A 132 -18.74 16.64 -2.74
CA VAL A 132 -19.58 17.83 -2.52
C VAL A 132 -19.92 18.49 -3.84
N TYR A 133 -18.96 18.58 -4.76
CA TYR A 133 -19.17 19.19 -6.06
C TYR A 133 -20.24 18.44 -6.86
N MET A 134 -20.15 17.12 -6.96
CA MET A 134 -21.13 16.33 -7.73
C MET A 134 -22.54 16.32 -7.12
N ASN A 135 -22.65 16.48 -5.80
CA ASN A 135 -23.94 16.43 -5.11
C ASN A 135 -24.62 17.80 -4.96
N THR A 136 -23.97 18.90 -5.38
CA THR A 136 -24.53 20.25 -5.24
C THR A 136 -24.92 20.84 -6.58
N GLY A 137 -26.11 21.47 -6.64
CA GLY A 137 -26.55 22.28 -7.78
C GLY A 137 -26.88 21.53 -9.06
N GLU A 138 -27.26 20.24 -8.97
CA GLU A 138 -27.70 19.41 -10.10
C GLU A 138 -26.76 19.43 -11.33
N ARG A 139 -25.47 19.62 -11.09
CA ARG A 139 -24.45 19.96 -12.11
C ARG A 139 -24.28 18.96 -13.25
N PHE A 140 -24.71 17.73 -13.03
CA PHE A 140 -24.62 16.66 -14.01
C PHE A 140 -25.98 16.16 -14.44
N LYS A 141 -27.07 16.85 -14.07
CA LYS A 141 -28.40 16.54 -14.58
C LYS A 141 -28.65 17.27 -15.89
N GLN A 142 -29.45 16.65 -16.76
CA GLN A 142 -29.86 17.16 -18.06
C GLN A 142 -31.34 17.54 -18.07
#